data_AF-A0A368FVH9-F1
#
_entry.id   AF-A0A368FVH9-F1
#
_cell.length_a   1.000
_cell.length_b   1.000
_cell.length_c   1.000
_cell.angle_alpha   90.00
_cell.angle_beta   90.00
_cell.angle_gamma   90.00
#
_symmetry.space_group_name_H-M   'P 1'
#
loop_
_entity.id
_entity.type
_entity.pdbx_description
1 polymer ?
#
loop_
_entity_poly.entity_id
_entity_poly.type
_entity_poly.pdbx_seq_one_letter_code
_entity_poly.pdbx_strand_id
1 'polypeptide(L)'
;MAITALPMDVWLKERLKKWVQLSGHEGSIVPASTCTLYKKQAGNCSEARAYEAISRDQYLTGFTPRYFKQLQKNDECFIEIEDLLQQFADPTKTSIMDIKMGTRTFLESEVSNTKRRKDLY
;
A
#
# COMPACT_ATOMS: atom_id res chain seq x y z
N MET A 1 -2.32 20.97 27.92
CA MET A 1 -0.90 20.62 27.88
C MET A 1 -0.55 20.29 26.44
N ALA A 2 0.17 21.19 25.77
CA ALA A 2 0.54 21.03 24.38
C ALA A 2 1.62 19.95 24.29
N ILE A 3 1.29 18.81 23.70
CA ILE A 3 2.28 17.82 23.32
C ILE A 3 3.05 18.44 22.16
N THR A 4 4.32 18.73 22.42
CA THR A 4 5.30 19.31 21.51
C THR A 4 5.45 18.42 20.27
N ALA A 5 4.78 18.76 19.18
CA ALA A 5 4.98 18.15 17.88
C ALA A 5 6.10 18.91 17.13
N LEU A 6 7.31 18.37 17.14
CA LEU A 6 8.36 18.70 16.18
C LEU A 6 8.84 17.39 15.56
N PRO A 7 9.17 17.30 14.26
CA PRO A 7 8.52 17.81 13.07
C PRO A 7 8.27 16.63 12.11
N MET A 8 7.05 16.06 12.12
CA MET A 8 6.59 15.24 10.97
C MET A 8 6.43 16.10 9.69
N ASP A 9 6.78 17.38 9.74
CA ASP A 9 6.21 18.45 8.92
C ASP A 9 7.11 18.92 7.76
N VAL A 10 8.39 18.54 7.70
CA VAL A 10 9.28 18.92 6.57
C VAL A 10 9.57 17.72 5.67
N TRP A 11 10.06 16.62 6.24
CA TRP A 11 10.32 15.40 5.47
C TRP A 11 9.05 14.89 4.77
N LEU A 12 7.92 14.82 5.50
CA LEU A 12 6.67 14.35 4.92
C LEU A 12 6.19 15.28 3.81
N LYS A 13 6.31 16.61 3.98
CA LYS A 13 5.98 17.58 2.92
C LYS A 13 6.85 17.36 1.68
N GLU A 14 8.16 17.18 1.83
CA GLU A 14 9.06 16.89 0.72
C GLU A 14 8.78 15.54 0.07
N ARG A 15 8.44 14.50 0.85
CA ARG A 15 8.05 13.19 0.33
C ARG A 15 6.74 13.26 -0.45
N LEU A 16 5.75 13.99 0.06
CA LEU A 16 4.44 14.18 -0.57
C LEU A 16 4.54 14.96 -1.89
N LYS A 17 5.46 15.93 -2.00
CA LYS A 17 5.74 16.62 -3.29
C LYS A 17 6.21 15.67 -4.39
N LYS A 18 6.86 14.57 -4.03
CA LYS A 18 7.39 13.55 -4.94
C LYS A 18 6.57 12.26 -4.89
N TRP A 19 5.38 12.30 -4.26
CA TRP A 19 4.56 11.12 -4.09
C TRP A 19 3.84 10.77 -5.38
N VAL A 20 3.91 9.50 -5.75
CA VAL A 20 3.19 8.96 -6.89
C VAL A 20 2.53 7.67 -6.44
N GLN A 21 1.22 7.61 -6.63
CA GLN A 21 0.44 6.39 -6.49
C GLN A 21 -0.21 6.11 -7.85
N LEU A 22 0.28 5.10 -8.56
CA LEU A 22 -0.21 4.78 -9.91
C LEU A 22 -1.55 4.05 -9.90
N SER A 23 -1.82 3.26 -8.86
CA SER A 23 -3.01 2.43 -8.77
C SER A 23 -3.56 2.35 -7.34
N GLY A 24 -4.74 1.76 -7.20
CA GLY A 24 -5.46 1.68 -5.93
C GLY A 24 -6.25 2.95 -5.63
N HIS A 25 -7.04 2.91 -4.55
CA HIS A 25 -7.81 4.06 -4.13
C HIS A 25 -6.91 5.16 -3.58
N GLU A 26 -7.17 6.41 -3.95
CA GLU A 26 -6.46 7.56 -3.41
C GLU A 26 -6.52 7.56 -1.87
N GLY A 27 -5.38 7.84 -1.24
CA GLY A 27 -5.25 7.85 0.23
C GLY A 27 -5.20 6.48 0.89
N SER A 28 -5.22 5.37 0.12
CA SER A 28 -5.07 4.02 0.69
C SER A 28 -3.62 3.69 1.06
N ILE A 29 -2.63 4.43 0.56
CA ILE A 29 -1.21 4.25 0.91
C ILE A 29 -0.69 5.59 1.42
N VAL A 30 -0.09 5.58 2.60
CA VAL A 30 0.48 6.78 3.22
C VAL A 30 1.87 6.51 3.77
N PRO A 31 2.82 7.47 3.70
CA PRO A 31 4.13 7.31 4.31
C PRO A 31 4.01 7.08 5.83
N ALA A 32 4.73 6.07 6.34
CA ALA A 32 4.78 5.74 7.76
C ALA A 32 6.10 6.17 8.40
N SER A 33 7.21 5.94 7.70
CA SER A 33 8.56 6.37 8.08
C SER A 33 9.40 6.67 6.85
N THR A 34 10.68 6.98 7.02
CA THR A 34 11.63 7.12 5.90
C THR A 34 11.74 5.86 5.05
N CYS A 35 11.37 4.70 5.61
CA CYS A 35 11.58 3.40 4.97
C CYS A 35 10.33 2.54 4.81
N THR A 36 9.19 3.00 5.34
CA THR A 36 7.97 2.20 5.40
C THR A 36 6.74 3.01 5.04
N LEU A 37 5.72 2.31 4.55
CA LEU A 37 4.42 2.82 4.17
C LEU A 37 3.34 2.10 4.96
N TYR A 38 2.28 2.82 5.32
CA TYR A 38 1.02 2.20 5.74
C TYR A 38 0.12 2.03 4.53
N LYS A 39 -0.31 0.79 4.29
CA LYS A 39 -1.34 0.46 3.30
C LYS A 39 -2.62 0.07 4.01
N LYS A 40 -3.70 0.81 3.76
CA LYS A 40 -5.03 0.55 4.28
C LYS A 40 -5.56 -0.75 3.69
N GLN A 41 -6.08 -1.60 4.56
CA GLN A 41 -6.67 -2.88 4.16
C GLN A 41 -8.12 -2.68 3.74
N ALA A 42 -8.52 -3.39 2.68
CA ALA A 42 -9.92 -3.48 2.27
C ALA A 42 -10.57 -4.72 2.92
N GLY A 43 -11.77 -4.54 3.48
CA GLY A 43 -12.64 -5.64 3.92
C GLY A 43 -11.99 -6.62 4.91
N ASN A 44 -11.98 -7.91 4.54
CA ASN A 44 -11.69 -9.07 5.40
C ASN A 44 -10.20 -9.31 5.74
N CYS A 45 -9.35 -8.29 5.66
CA CYS A 45 -7.91 -8.38 5.94
C CYS A 45 -7.20 -9.51 5.16
N SER A 46 -7.64 -9.80 3.93
CA SER A 46 -7.04 -10.84 3.08
C SER A 46 -5.60 -10.48 2.69
N GLU A 47 -5.30 -9.20 2.51
CA GLU A 47 -3.97 -8.74 2.13
C GLU A 47 -2.92 -8.97 3.23
N ALA A 48 -3.23 -8.68 4.50
CA ALA A 48 -2.30 -8.97 5.60
C ALA A 48 -1.95 -10.46 5.68
N ARG A 49 -2.96 -11.34 5.56
CA ARG A 49 -2.75 -12.80 5.55
C ARG A 49 -1.87 -13.25 4.38
N ALA A 50 -2.05 -12.65 3.20
CA ALA A 50 -1.20 -12.94 2.05
C ALA A 50 0.25 -12.54 2.31
N TYR A 51 0.51 -11.34 2.83
CA TYR A 51 1.85 -10.90 3.19
C TYR A 51 2.50 -11.76 4.29
N GLU A 52 1.75 -12.17 5.31
CA GLU A 52 2.24 -13.09 6.34
C GLU A 52 2.64 -14.45 5.75
N ALA A 53 1.86 -14.98 4.81
CA ALA A 53 2.18 -16.24 4.15
C ALA A 53 3.42 -16.09 3.24
N ILE A 54 3.47 -15.04 2.41
CA ILE A 54 4.57 -14.77 1.48
C ILE A 54 5.88 -14.55 2.24
N SER A 55 5.86 -13.80 3.35
CA SER A 55 7.06 -13.53 4.15
C SER A 55 7.67 -14.77 4.81
N ARG A 56 6.92 -15.88 4.88
CA ARG A 56 7.40 -17.19 5.37
C ARG A 56 7.89 -18.09 4.25
N ASP A 57 7.67 -17.73 2.99
CA ASP A 57 8.13 -18.48 1.83
C ASP A 57 9.53 -18.02 1.40
N GLN A 58 10.53 -18.86 1.62
CA GLN A 58 11.91 -18.58 1.24
C GLN A 58 12.10 -18.32 -0.26
N TYR A 59 11.28 -18.94 -1.12
CA TYR A 59 11.41 -18.79 -2.57
C TYR A 59 10.85 -17.46 -3.09
N LEU A 60 10.02 -16.78 -2.30
CA LEU A 60 9.47 -15.46 -2.62
C LEU A 60 10.28 -14.31 -2.00
N THR A 61 11.36 -14.62 -1.28
CA THR A 61 12.23 -13.61 -0.67
C THR A 61 12.81 -12.69 -1.74
N GLY A 62 12.61 -11.38 -1.58
CA GLY A 62 13.09 -10.35 -2.52
C GLY A 62 12.16 -10.04 -3.69
N PHE A 63 11.05 -10.78 -3.86
CA PHE A 63 10.07 -10.52 -4.93
C PHE A 63 8.88 -9.65 -4.48
N THR A 64 8.71 -9.45 -3.17
CA THR A 64 7.64 -8.62 -2.59
C THR A 64 8.21 -7.61 -1.59
N PRO A 65 7.54 -6.47 -1.37
CA PRO A 65 7.89 -5.57 -0.26
C PRO A 65 7.94 -6.35 1.05
N ARG A 66 8.92 -6.03 1.91
CA ARG A 66 8.95 -6.61 3.26
C ARG A 66 7.69 -6.22 4.03
N TYR A 67 7.02 -7.20 4.60
CA TYR A 67 5.92 -7.02 5.54
C TYR A 67 6.45 -6.88 6.97
N PHE A 68 5.96 -5.91 7.72
CA PHE A 68 6.37 -5.68 9.10
C PHE A 68 5.31 -6.09 10.12
N LYS A 69 4.10 -5.54 9.99
CA LYS A 69 2.98 -5.81 10.92
C LYS A 69 1.66 -5.33 10.36
N GLN A 70 0.58 -5.85 10.95
CA GLN A 70 -0.75 -5.27 10.87
C GLN A 70 -0.97 -4.33 12.06
N LEU A 71 -1.67 -3.22 11.84
CA LEU A 71 -2.02 -2.25 12.87
C LEU A 71 -3.43 -1.70 12.66
N GLN A 72 -4.02 -1.15 13.72
CA GLN A 72 -5.32 -0.50 13.68
C GLN A 72 -5.19 0.96 14.13
N LYS A 73 -5.83 1.88 13.39
CA LYS A 73 -5.83 3.31 13.67
C LYS A 73 -7.17 3.90 13.25
N ASN A 74 -7.85 4.61 14.16
CA ASN A 74 -9.16 5.22 13.91
C ASN A 74 -10.18 4.23 13.33
N ASP A 75 -10.27 3.03 13.91
CA ASP A 75 -11.11 1.92 13.44
C ASP A 75 -10.77 1.34 12.05
N GLU A 76 -9.71 1.82 11.41
CA GLU A 76 -9.23 1.33 10.13
C GLU A 76 -8.02 0.40 10.31
N CYS A 77 -7.98 -0.69 9.53
CA CYS A 77 -6.86 -1.62 9.51
C CYS A 77 -5.83 -1.22 8.45
N PHE A 78 -4.56 -1.25 8.82
CA PHE A 78 -3.43 -1.03 7.91
C PHE A 78 -2.44 -2.19 8.02
N ILE A 79 -1.60 -2.33 7.00
CA ILE A 79 -0.34 -3.06 7.08
C ILE A 79 0.81 -2.07 6.93
N GLU A 80 1.89 -2.32 7.65
CA GLU A 80 3.16 -1.63 7.43
C GLU A 80 4.02 -2.49 6.49
N ILE A 81 4.43 -1.88 5.37
CA ILE A 81 5.24 -2.50 4.32
C ILE A 81 6.43 -1.60 3.96
N GLU A 82 7.45 -2.19 3.35
CA GLU A 82 8.62 -1.47 2.84
C GLU A 82 8.27 -0.45 1.76
N ASP A 83 8.86 0.75 1.84
CA ASP A 83 8.83 1.72 0.75
C ASP A 83 9.86 1.32 -0.32
N LEU A 84 9.41 0.61 -1.37
CA LEU A 84 10.28 0.21 -2.48
C LEU A 84 10.91 1.38 -3.24
N LEU A 85 10.39 2.60 -3.11
CA LEU A 85 10.95 3.77 -3.78
C LEU A 85 12.13 4.39 -3.02
N GLN A 86 12.35 4.00 -1.76
CA GLN A 86 13.46 4.55 -0.96
C GLN A 86 14.85 4.26 -1.56
N GLN A 87 14.95 3.17 -2.33
CA GLN A 87 16.22 2.69 -2.87
C GLN A 87 16.71 3.51 -4.07
N PHE A 88 15.85 4.35 -4.64
CA PHE A 88 16.21 5.19 -5.77
C PHE A 88 16.75 6.53 -5.27
N ALA A 89 17.97 6.89 -5.70
CA ALA A 89 18.66 8.10 -5.27
C ALA A 89 17.90 9.40 -5.59
N ASP A 90 17.11 9.40 -6.67
CA ASP A 90 16.24 10.53 -7.04
C ASP A 90 14.87 10.02 -7.51
N PRO A 91 13.84 10.08 -6.64
CA PRO A 91 12.48 9.69 -7.00
C PRO A 91 11.91 10.47 -8.20
N THR A 92 12.39 11.69 -8.47
CA THR A 92 11.90 12.50 -9.61
C THR A 92 12.40 12.01 -10.96
N LYS A 93 13.43 11.17 -10.97
CA LYS A 93 13.98 10.51 -12.16
C LYS A 93 13.61 9.02 -12.21
N THR A 94 12.78 8.57 -11.29
CA THR A 94 12.33 7.18 -11.22
C THR A 94 11.01 7.04 -11.95
N SER A 95 11.01 6.28 -13.05
CA SER A 95 9.78 5.91 -13.74
C SER A 95 9.20 4.66 -13.10
N ILE A 96 7.91 4.68 -12.82
CA ILE A 96 7.18 3.57 -12.19
C ILE A 96 6.17 3.06 -13.22
N MET A 97 5.98 1.74 -13.27
CA MET A 97 4.94 1.09 -14.05
C MET A 97 4.21 0.12 -13.14
N ASP A 98 2.88 0.14 -13.18
CA ASP A 98 2.03 -0.84 -12.50
C ASP A 98 1.41 -1.75 -13.57
N ILE A 99 1.75 -3.04 -13.52
CA ILE A 99 1.18 -4.05 -14.41
C ILE A 99 0.33 -4.99 -13.58
N LYS A 100 -0.99 -4.92 -13.77
CA LYS A 100 -1.92 -5.88 -13.19
C LYS A 100 -1.80 -7.21 -13.91
N MET A 101 -1.45 -8.25 -13.16
CA MET A 101 -1.21 -9.60 -13.69
C MET A 101 -2.48 -10.47 -13.64
N GLY A 102 -2.56 -11.46 -14.54
CA GLY A 102 -3.65 -12.44 -14.63
C GLY A 102 -4.53 -12.27 -15.86
N THR A 103 -5.26 -13.32 -16.25
CA THR A 103 -6.21 -13.30 -17.38
C THR A 103 -7.59 -12.74 -17.01
N ARG A 104 -7.81 -12.48 -15.72
CA ARG A 104 -9.02 -11.89 -15.15
C ARG A 104 -8.67 -11.00 -13.97
N THR A 105 -9.50 -9.98 -13.72
CA THR A 105 -9.31 -8.98 -12.66
C THR A 105 -10.36 -9.05 -11.55
N PHE A 106 -11.16 -10.13 -11.57
CA PHE A 106 -12.20 -10.44 -10.58
C PHE A 106 -12.03 -11.89 -10.08
N LEU A 107 -12.49 -12.13 -8.86
CA LEU A 107 -12.58 -13.46 -8.23
C LEU A 107 -13.80 -14.22 -8.75
N GLU A 108 -13.76 -15.55 -8.65
CA GLU A 108 -14.90 -16.41 -9.03
C GLU A 108 -16.15 -16.09 -8.23
N SER A 109 -15.99 -15.80 -6.95
CA SER A 109 -17.07 -15.37 -6.05
C SER A 109 -17.72 -14.05 -6.47
N GLU A 110 -17.06 -13.24 -7.31
CA GLU A 110 -17.59 -11.96 -7.79
C GLU A 110 -18.41 -12.12 -9.08
N VAL A 111 -18.31 -13.25 -9.78
CA VAL A 111 -19.01 -13.49 -11.07
C VAL A 111 -20.52 -13.49 -10.90
N SER A 112 -21.02 -14.00 -9.77
CA SER A 112 -22.46 -14.01 -9.46
C SER A 112 -23.01 -12.66 -9.00
N ASN A 113 -22.19 -11.60 -8.98
CA ASN A 113 -22.62 -10.28 -8.53
C ASN A 113 -23.50 -9.61 -9.60
N THR A 114 -24.80 -9.56 -9.33
CA THR A 114 -25.80 -8.92 -10.21
C THR A 114 -26.00 -7.43 -9.92
N LYS A 115 -25.31 -6.88 -8.91
CA LYS A 115 -25.42 -5.47 -8.52
C LYS A 115 -24.87 -4.58 -9.62
N ARG A 116 -25.77 -3.85 -10.29
CA ARG A 116 -25.40 -2.89 -11.33
C ARG A 116 -24.57 -1.74 -10.78
N ARG A 117 -23.55 -1.38 -11.53
CA ARG A 117 -22.67 -0.23 -11.30
C ARG A 117 -22.94 0.79 -12.40
N LYS A 118 -23.59 1.90 -12.07
CA LYS A 118 -23.97 2.93 -13.06
C LYS A 118 -22.77 3.57 -13.76
N ASP A 119 -21.61 3.51 -13.12
CA ASP A 119 -20.33 3.98 -13.64
C ASP A 119 -19.66 3.02 -14.64
N LEU A 120 -20.20 1.79 -14.80
CA LEU A 120 -19.68 0.77 -15.71
C LEU A 120 -20.59 0.53 -16.93
N TYR A 121 -21.64 1.34 -17.12
CA TYR A 121 -22.60 1.25 -18.23
C TYR A 121 -22.87 2.62 -18.86
#